data_AF-A0A1V6TRT2-F1
#
_entry.id   AF-A0A1V6TRT2-F1
#
_cell.length_a   1.000
_cell.length_b   1.000
_cell.length_c   1.000
_cell.angle_alpha   90.00
_cell.angle_beta   90.00
_cell.angle_gamma   90.00
#
_symmetry.space_group_name_H-M   'P 1'
#
loop_
_entity.id
_entity.type
_entity.pdbx_description
1 polymer ?
#
loop_
_entity_poly.entity_id
_entity_poly.type
_entity_poly.pdbx_seq_one_letter_code
_entity_poly.pdbx_strand_id
1 'polypeptide(L)'
;MRFQLSRNLFSPLKHRTIPLRPSPTSCFSRFLSSTRKPPHSKTSTKALLAAPTIPFFGAFFSSNHSPAKPADAMSPPDQRSEDEWRAVLSPEQFRILREKGTERAGTGEYDSHYPSKGVYNCAGCDAPLYTADHKFKSGCGWPAYFDSIPGAVTRHVDNTFGMKRTEIVCSNCGGHLGHVFEGEGYPTPTDERHCVNSVSLRFTENASAAKNPQAKA
;
A
#
# COMPACT_ATOMS: atom_id res chain seq x y z
N MET A 1 -47.39 49.70 28.35
CA MET A 1 -46.32 50.21 29.22
C MET A 1 -44.98 49.71 28.68
N ARG A 2 -44.08 50.67 28.40
CA ARG A 2 -42.58 50.64 28.27
C ARG A 2 -41.90 49.32 27.86
N PHE A 3 -41.31 49.23 26.66
CA PHE A 3 -39.93 49.62 26.32
C PHE A 3 -38.85 49.12 27.28
N GLN A 4 -38.00 48.19 26.82
CA GLN A 4 -36.55 48.33 26.97
C GLN A 4 -35.78 47.40 26.00
N LEU A 5 -35.16 48.04 24.99
CA LEU A 5 -33.97 47.56 24.31
C LEU A 5 -32.76 47.63 25.26
N SER A 6 -31.90 46.62 25.22
CA SER A 6 -30.49 46.69 25.65
C SER A 6 -29.66 45.99 24.58
N ARG A 7 -29.14 46.68 23.55
CA ARG A 7 -27.85 47.38 23.48
C ARG A 7 -26.64 46.59 24.02
N ASN A 8 -25.86 46.10 23.05
CA ASN A 8 -24.39 46.12 22.92
C ASN A 8 -23.53 45.66 24.10
N LEU A 9 -22.70 44.63 23.86
CA LEU A 9 -21.28 44.69 24.20
C LEU A 9 -20.46 43.98 23.12
N PHE A 10 -19.94 44.77 22.17
CA PHE A 10 -18.76 44.43 21.37
C PHE A 10 -17.54 44.32 22.31
N SER A 11 -16.78 43.23 22.24
CA SER A 11 -15.42 43.17 22.78
C SER A 11 -14.42 43.01 21.62
N PRO A 12 -13.36 43.83 21.55
CA PRO A 12 -12.41 43.79 20.45
C PRO A 12 -11.34 42.71 20.62
N LEU A 13 -10.84 42.25 19.47
CA LEU A 13 -9.72 41.34 19.28
C LEU A 13 -8.47 41.75 20.08
N LYS A 14 -7.82 40.77 20.71
CA LYS A 14 -6.40 40.84 21.08
C LYS A 14 -5.61 39.89 20.19
N HIS A 15 -5.06 40.43 19.11
CA HIS A 15 -4.01 39.79 18.33
C HIS A 15 -2.77 39.64 19.21
N ARG A 16 -2.33 38.40 19.41
CA ARG A 16 -1.09 38.08 20.11
C ARG A 16 -0.01 37.82 19.06
N THR A 17 0.80 38.83 18.81
CA THR A 17 1.97 38.81 17.93
C THR A 17 3.05 37.95 18.58
N ILE A 18 3.47 36.87 17.92
CA ILE A 18 4.58 36.02 18.35
C ILE A 18 5.85 36.52 17.62
N PRO A 19 6.95 36.83 18.33
CA PRO A 19 8.19 37.29 17.71
C PRO A 19 8.92 36.15 16.99
N LEU A 20 9.24 36.38 15.72
CA LEU A 20 10.11 35.56 14.88
C LEU A 20 11.54 35.57 15.42
N ARG A 21 12.14 34.39 15.57
CA ARG A 21 13.55 34.21 15.93
C ARG A 21 14.38 33.90 14.67
N PRO A 22 15.47 34.62 14.40
CA PRO A 22 16.33 34.36 13.24
C PRO A 22 17.28 33.17 13.44
N SER A 23 17.62 32.56 12.30
CA SER A 23 18.57 31.47 12.07
C SER A 23 20.02 31.80 12.43
N PRO A 24 20.86 30.79 12.70
CA PRO A 24 22.27 30.85 12.37
C PRO A 24 22.61 30.00 11.14
N THR A 25 23.38 30.65 10.29
CA THR A 25 24.09 30.28 9.07
C THR A 25 24.89 28.97 9.08
N SER A 26 24.80 28.27 7.94
CA SER A 26 25.91 27.72 7.13
C SER A 26 27.21 27.31 7.83
N CYS A 27 27.51 26.01 7.82
CA CYS A 27 28.88 25.53 7.75
C CYS A 27 29.03 24.58 6.54
N PHE A 28 29.65 25.14 5.50
CA PHE A 28 30.20 24.43 4.36
C PHE A 28 31.41 23.61 4.82
N SER A 29 31.49 22.33 4.46
CA SER A 29 32.77 21.64 4.34
C SER A 29 32.67 20.55 3.30
N ARG A 30 33.23 20.86 2.13
CA ARG A 30 33.60 19.93 1.08
C ARG A 30 34.57 18.90 1.67
N PHE A 31 34.33 17.61 1.43
CA PHE A 31 35.41 16.63 1.39
C PHE A 31 35.31 15.78 0.12
N LEU A 32 36.12 16.22 -0.84
CA LEU A 32 37.01 15.43 -1.69
C LEU A 32 36.52 14.07 -2.20
N SER A 33 36.29 14.07 -3.50
CA SER A 33 36.48 12.99 -4.47
C SER A 33 37.56 11.98 -4.07
N SER A 34 37.23 10.69 -4.12
CA SER A 34 38.22 9.67 -4.47
C SER A 34 37.58 8.55 -5.27
N THR A 35 37.71 8.70 -6.58
CA THR A 35 37.53 7.66 -7.59
C THR A 35 38.52 6.53 -7.34
N ARG A 36 38.03 5.30 -7.12
CA ARG A 36 38.79 4.07 -7.43
C ARG A 36 37.86 3.00 -8.00
N LYS A 37 37.81 2.92 -9.33
CA LYS A 37 37.67 1.64 -10.06
C LYS A 37 39.04 0.96 -10.02
N PRO A 38 39.11 -0.38 -9.92
CA PRO A 38 39.60 -1.17 -11.06
C PRO A 38 38.99 -2.60 -11.09
N PRO A 39 39.50 -3.55 -11.88
CA PRO A 39 39.46 -3.61 -13.34
C PRO A 39 38.70 -4.84 -13.85
N HIS A 40 38.40 -4.81 -15.15
CA HIS A 40 37.91 -5.93 -15.95
C HIS A 40 38.82 -7.17 -15.84
N SER A 41 38.22 -8.37 -15.73
CA SER A 41 38.82 -9.59 -16.26
C SER A 41 38.03 -10.06 -17.49
N LYS A 42 38.75 -10.08 -18.62
CA LYS A 42 38.47 -10.86 -19.83
C LYS A 42 38.77 -12.31 -19.48
N THR A 43 37.97 -13.30 -19.85
CA THR A 43 38.10 -14.22 -21.01
C THR A 43 37.17 -15.40 -20.67
N SER A 44 36.52 -16.15 -21.55
CA SER A 44 37.06 -16.84 -22.72
C SER A 44 35.91 -17.36 -23.61
N THR A 45 36.15 -17.20 -24.91
CA THR A 45 35.67 -17.91 -26.11
C THR A 45 35.23 -19.37 -25.93
N LYS A 46 34.04 -19.76 -26.43
CA LYS A 46 33.70 -20.32 -27.76
C LYS A 46 34.08 -21.81 -28.00
N ALA A 47 33.07 -22.53 -28.53
CA ALA A 47 33.13 -23.59 -29.55
C ALA A 47 33.62 -24.99 -29.11
N LEU A 48 33.24 -26.14 -29.69
CA LEU A 48 32.26 -26.59 -30.70
C LEU A 48 32.32 -28.15 -30.69
N LEU A 49 31.23 -28.80 -31.13
CA LEU A 49 31.14 -30.06 -31.90
C LEU A 49 31.84 -31.35 -31.42
N ALA A 50 31.04 -32.40 -31.19
CA ALA A 50 31.12 -33.66 -31.95
C ALA A 50 29.92 -34.57 -31.62
N ALA A 51 29.24 -35.06 -32.66
CA ALA A 51 28.23 -36.11 -32.60
C ALA A 51 28.82 -37.43 -33.14
N PRO A 52 28.34 -38.59 -32.67
CA PRO A 52 28.30 -39.78 -33.50
C PRO A 52 26.85 -40.23 -33.75
N THR A 53 26.55 -40.36 -35.04
CA THR A 53 25.45 -41.12 -35.63
C THR A 53 25.49 -42.59 -35.21
N ILE A 54 24.33 -43.19 -34.94
CA ILE A 54 23.93 -44.57 -35.33
C ILE A 54 22.43 -44.74 -35.00
N PRO A 55 21.70 -45.56 -35.79
CA PRO A 55 20.28 -45.38 -36.05
C PRO A 55 19.39 -46.36 -35.27
N PHE A 56 18.09 -46.25 -35.55
CA PHE A 56 17.10 -47.35 -35.57
C PHE A 56 16.26 -47.58 -34.30
N PHE A 57 14.97 -47.21 -34.45
CA PHE A 57 13.77 -47.83 -33.89
C PHE A 57 13.45 -47.64 -32.40
N GLY A 58 12.21 -47.20 -32.16
CA GLY A 58 11.53 -47.43 -30.88
C GLY A 58 10.97 -46.17 -30.28
N ALA A 59 9.72 -45.88 -30.63
CA ALA A 59 8.88 -44.93 -29.95
C ALA A 59 8.93 -45.10 -28.42
N PHE A 60 9.43 -44.09 -27.72
CA PHE A 60 8.88 -43.66 -26.45
C PHE A 60 9.04 -42.14 -26.41
N PHE A 61 7.95 -41.42 -26.67
CA PHE A 61 7.84 -40.03 -26.27
C PHE A 61 7.99 -40.01 -24.74
N SER A 62 9.22 -39.80 -24.28
CA SER A 62 9.49 -39.46 -22.90
C SER A 62 8.98 -38.05 -22.71
N SER A 63 7.67 -37.92 -22.50
CA SER A 63 7.10 -36.73 -21.91
C SER A 63 7.83 -36.51 -20.60
N ASN A 64 8.70 -35.51 -20.55
CA ASN A 64 9.04 -34.84 -19.31
C ASN A 64 7.74 -34.20 -18.79
N HIS A 65 6.86 -35.02 -18.22
CA HIS A 65 5.88 -34.55 -17.27
C HIS A 65 6.70 -34.21 -16.03
N SER A 66 7.22 -32.98 -15.99
CA SER A 66 7.48 -32.33 -14.72
C SER A 66 6.20 -32.53 -13.90
N PRO A 67 6.24 -33.20 -12.73
CA PRO A 67 5.07 -33.23 -11.88
C PRO A 67 4.73 -31.77 -11.59
N ALA A 68 3.57 -31.32 -12.07
CA ALA A 68 3.01 -30.04 -11.67
C ALA A 68 3.05 -30.04 -10.14
N LYS A 69 3.80 -29.10 -9.55
CA LYS A 69 3.76 -28.86 -8.11
C LYS A 69 2.28 -28.72 -7.73
N PRO A 70 1.84 -29.35 -6.63
CA PRO A 70 0.50 -29.09 -6.13
C PRO A 70 0.41 -27.59 -5.84
N ALA A 71 -0.66 -26.97 -6.34
CA ALA A 71 -0.96 -25.56 -6.19
C ALA A 71 -1.39 -25.27 -4.75
N ASP A 72 -0.48 -25.42 -3.80
CA ASP A 72 -0.71 -25.15 -2.38
C ASP A 72 0.07 -23.88 -1.97
N ALA A 73 -0.41 -22.74 -2.48
CA ALA A 73 -0.32 -21.40 -1.90
C ALA A 73 -1.06 -20.44 -2.84
N MET A 74 -2.22 -19.97 -2.39
CA MET A 74 -3.13 -19.08 -3.13
C MET A 74 -2.38 -17.84 -3.64
N SER A 75 -1.93 -17.87 -4.90
CA SER A 75 -1.24 -16.75 -5.51
C SER A 75 -2.29 -15.73 -5.97
N PRO A 76 -2.09 -14.43 -5.76
CA PRO A 76 -3.08 -13.40 -6.10
C PRO A 76 -3.36 -13.39 -7.61
N PRO A 77 -4.58 -13.07 -8.09
CA PRO A 77 -4.88 -13.02 -9.51
C PRO A 77 -3.91 -12.17 -10.36
N ASP A 78 -3.44 -11.05 -9.84
CA ASP A 78 -2.44 -10.19 -10.49
C ASP A 78 -1.02 -10.71 -10.20
N GLN A 79 -0.37 -11.21 -11.25
CA GLN A 79 0.94 -11.88 -11.23
C GLN A 79 2.08 -11.02 -11.80
N ARG A 80 1.93 -9.68 -11.78
CA ARG A 80 3.02 -8.78 -12.17
C ARG A 80 4.28 -9.01 -11.34
N SER A 81 5.43 -8.95 -12.02
CA SER A 81 6.76 -9.05 -11.42
C SER A 81 7.10 -7.82 -10.57
N GLU A 82 8.05 -7.96 -9.66
CA GLU A 82 8.49 -6.84 -8.81
C GLU A 82 9.03 -5.66 -9.64
N ASP A 83 9.65 -5.92 -10.78
CA ASP A 83 10.17 -4.86 -11.66
C ASP A 83 9.05 -4.08 -12.35
N GLU A 84 7.98 -4.76 -12.77
CA GLU A 84 6.78 -4.10 -13.29
C GLU A 84 6.09 -3.27 -12.20
N TRP A 85 6.04 -3.78 -10.97
CA TRP A 85 5.52 -3.03 -9.83
C TRP A 85 6.35 -1.78 -9.53
N ARG A 86 7.69 -1.85 -9.57
CA ARG A 86 8.56 -0.68 -9.42
C ARG A 86 8.37 0.36 -10.52
N ALA A 87 7.96 -0.07 -11.72
CA ALA A 87 7.69 0.84 -12.83
C ALA A 87 6.33 1.56 -12.71
N VAL A 88 5.33 0.91 -12.12
CA VAL A 88 3.96 1.46 -12.00
C VAL A 88 3.74 2.20 -10.68
N LEU A 89 4.35 1.74 -9.59
CA LEU A 89 4.19 2.30 -8.25
C LEU A 89 5.21 3.40 -7.97
N SER A 90 4.81 4.40 -7.21
CA SER A 90 5.78 5.29 -6.56
C SER A 90 6.65 4.52 -5.55
N PRO A 91 7.86 5.02 -5.21
CA PRO A 91 8.75 4.35 -4.27
C PRO A 91 8.09 4.06 -2.90
N GLU A 92 7.28 4.99 -2.39
CA GLU A 92 6.60 4.81 -1.10
C GLU A 92 5.45 3.79 -1.19
N GLN A 93 4.70 3.79 -2.29
CA GLN A 93 3.69 2.75 -2.54
C GLN A 93 4.33 1.37 -2.67
N PHE A 94 5.46 1.26 -3.35
CA PHE A 94 6.19 0.00 -3.46
C PHE A 94 6.66 -0.50 -2.08
N ARG A 95 7.28 0.39 -1.29
CA ARG A 95 7.73 0.08 0.08
C ARG A 95 6.60 -0.46 0.95
N ILE A 96 5.42 0.14 0.86
CA ILE A 96 4.27 -0.28 1.68
C ILE A 96 3.62 -1.53 1.09
N LEU A 97 3.19 -1.51 -0.17
CA LEU A 97 2.41 -2.59 -0.78
C LEU A 97 3.21 -3.88 -0.99
N ARG A 98 4.50 -3.80 -1.33
CA ARG A 98 5.33 -4.97 -1.67
C ARG A 98 6.31 -5.34 -0.57
N GLU A 99 6.93 -4.34 0.07
CA GLU A 99 7.91 -4.58 1.14
C GLU A 99 7.29 -4.60 2.55
N LYS A 100 5.94 -4.60 2.64
CA LYS A 100 5.16 -4.63 3.89
C LYS A 100 5.54 -3.51 4.87
N GLY A 101 5.93 -2.36 4.34
CA GLY A 101 6.20 -1.17 5.14
C GLY A 101 4.94 -0.57 5.76
N THR A 102 5.12 0.30 6.75
CA THR A 102 4.05 1.12 7.33
C THR A 102 4.36 2.60 7.10
N GLU A 103 3.35 3.40 6.74
CA GLU A 103 3.47 4.86 6.70
C GLU A 103 3.54 5.45 8.12
N ARG A 104 4.06 6.68 8.26
CA ARG A 104 4.09 7.33 9.57
C ARG A 104 2.68 7.75 10.01
N ALA A 105 2.35 7.51 11.28
CA ALA A 105 1.09 7.92 11.87
C ALA A 105 0.82 9.43 11.63
N GLY A 106 -0.44 9.75 11.30
CA GLY A 106 -0.94 11.11 11.10
C GLY A 106 -0.44 11.80 9.82
N THR A 107 0.24 11.08 8.92
CA THR A 107 0.73 11.65 7.66
C THR A 107 -0.08 11.26 6.43
N GLY A 108 -0.93 10.24 6.55
CA GLY A 108 -1.75 9.74 5.45
C GLY A 108 -2.84 10.73 5.02
N GLU A 109 -3.00 10.91 3.70
CA GLU A 109 -4.04 11.74 3.10
C GLU A 109 -5.45 11.36 3.55
N TYR A 110 -5.71 10.05 3.70
CA TYR A 110 -7.04 9.52 4.00
C TYR A 110 -7.34 9.35 5.49
N ASP A 111 -6.42 9.71 6.39
CA ASP A 111 -6.67 9.64 7.84
C ASP A 111 -7.79 10.60 8.26
N SER A 112 -7.74 11.83 7.76
CA SER A 112 -8.74 12.89 8.02
C SER A 112 -9.81 13.03 6.93
N HIS A 113 -9.86 12.12 5.95
CA HIS A 113 -10.77 12.19 4.81
C HIS A 113 -12.06 11.40 5.04
N TYR A 114 -13.20 12.09 5.26
CA TYR A 114 -14.51 11.46 5.53
C TYR A 114 -15.57 11.90 4.51
N PRO A 115 -15.54 11.36 3.29
CA PRO A 115 -16.53 11.66 2.26
C PRO A 115 -17.89 11.01 2.59
N SER A 116 -18.97 11.59 2.10
CA SER A 116 -20.32 11.01 2.29
C SER A 116 -20.60 9.80 1.40
N LYS A 117 -19.88 9.68 0.27
CA LYS A 117 -19.97 8.58 -0.69
C LYS A 117 -18.62 8.39 -1.37
N GLY A 118 -18.36 7.17 -1.83
CA GLY A 118 -17.18 6.84 -2.64
C GLY A 118 -16.56 5.51 -2.24
N VAL A 119 -15.51 5.12 -2.97
CA VAL A 119 -14.80 3.85 -2.79
C VAL A 119 -13.31 4.12 -2.67
N TYR A 120 -12.67 3.43 -1.72
CA TYR A 120 -11.23 3.35 -1.60
C TYR A 120 -10.76 2.09 -2.32
N ASN A 121 -10.02 2.29 -3.39
CA ASN A 121 -9.46 1.25 -4.23
C ASN A 121 -8.01 0.98 -3.82
N CYS A 122 -7.50 -0.20 -4.15
CA CYS A 122 -6.10 -0.53 -4.01
C CYS A 122 -5.26 0.38 -4.90
N ALA A 123 -4.23 1.03 -4.34
CA ALA A 123 -3.36 1.91 -5.11
C ALA A 123 -2.56 1.19 -6.22
N GLY A 124 -2.38 -0.14 -6.11
CA GLY A 124 -1.59 -0.91 -7.08
C GLY A 124 -2.37 -1.59 -8.21
N CYS A 125 -3.53 -2.17 -7.90
CA CYS A 125 -4.32 -2.90 -8.90
C CYS A 125 -5.73 -2.33 -9.11
N ASP A 126 -6.05 -1.22 -8.45
CA ASP A 126 -7.30 -0.49 -8.61
C ASP A 126 -8.56 -1.26 -8.19
N ALA A 127 -8.41 -2.43 -7.59
CA ALA A 127 -9.51 -3.22 -7.05
C ALA A 127 -10.21 -2.46 -5.91
N PRO A 128 -11.54 -2.46 -5.83
CA PRO A 128 -12.28 -1.79 -4.77
C PRO A 128 -12.09 -2.53 -3.44
N LEU A 129 -11.67 -1.83 -2.38
CA LEU A 129 -11.35 -2.43 -1.07
C LEU A 129 -12.37 -2.04 0.01
N TYR A 130 -12.65 -0.75 0.13
CA TYR A 130 -13.50 -0.19 1.19
C TYR A 130 -14.47 0.83 0.63
N THR A 131 -15.65 0.96 1.23
CA THR A 131 -16.58 2.05 0.94
C THR A 131 -16.40 3.18 1.94
N ALA A 132 -16.88 4.38 1.59
CA ALA A 132 -16.92 5.52 2.52
C ALA A 132 -17.72 5.21 3.80
N ASP A 133 -18.81 4.45 3.67
CA ASP A 133 -19.69 4.07 4.77
C ASP A 133 -18.99 3.20 5.82
N HIS A 134 -17.96 2.45 5.42
CA HIS A 134 -17.22 1.59 6.32
C HIS A 134 -16.17 2.36 7.15
N LYS A 135 -15.89 3.61 6.81
CA LYS A 135 -14.85 4.41 7.45
C LYS A 135 -15.35 4.98 8.77
N PHE A 136 -14.52 4.92 9.81
CA PHE A 136 -14.83 5.52 11.09
C PHE A 136 -13.61 6.16 11.74
N LYS A 137 -13.84 7.02 12.75
CA LYS A 137 -12.78 7.72 13.47
C LYS A 137 -12.28 6.87 14.65
N SER A 138 -11.19 6.14 14.45
CA SER A 138 -10.52 5.34 15.49
C SER A 138 -9.56 6.14 16.38
N GLY A 139 -8.97 7.21 15.83
CA GLY A 139 -7.90 7.97 16.49
C GLY A 139 -6.52 7.31 16.46
N CYS A 140 -6.32 6.25 15.68
CA CYS A 140 -5.04 5.53 15.63
C CYS A 140 -3.95 6.23 14.80
N GLY A 141 -4.28 7.29 14.05
CA GLY A 141 -3.36 8.01 13.15
C GLY A 141 -3.22 7.38 11.76
N TRP A 142 -4.11 6.46 11.41
CA TRP A 142 -4.23 5.86 10.09
C TRP A 142 -5.71 5.73 9.74
N PRO A 143 -6.08 5.70 8.45
CA PRO A 143 -7.45 5.46 8.05
C PRO A 143 -7.95 4.11 8.58
N ALA A 144 -9.06 4.16 9.32
CA ALA A 144 -9.70 3.00 9.91
C ALA A 144 -11.04 2.68 9.25
N TYR A 145 -11.29 1.39 9.03
CA TYR A 145 -12.54 0.85 8.49
C TYR A 145 -13.03 -0.29 9.37
N PHE A 146 -14.34 -0.46 9.50
CA PHE A 146 -14.89 -1.56 10.31
C PHE A 146 -15.20 -2.81 9.50
N ASP A 147 -15.34 -2.68 8.18
CA ASP A 147 -15.58 -3.79 7.27
C ASP A 147 -14.99 -3.48 5.89
N SER A 148 -14.74 -4.52 5.09
CA SER A 148 -14.27 -4.43 3.71
C SER A 148 -15.35 -4.84 2.72
N ILE A 149 -15.15 -4.54 1.44
CA ILE A 149 -16.00 -5.11 0.40
C ILE A 149 -15.81 -6.64 0.42
N PRO A 150 -16.89 -7.44 0.38
CA PRO A 150 -16.78 -8.89 0.46
C PRO A 150 -15.81 -9.47 -0.56
N GLY A 151 -14.81 -10.23 -0.08
CA GLY A 151 -13.78 -10.85 -0.92
C GLY A 151 -12.63 -9.94 -1.36
N ALA A 152 -12.68 -8.63 -1.08
CA ALA A 152 -11.65 -7.69 -1.52
C ALA A 152 -10.33 -7.78 -0.72
N VAL A 153 -10.41 -8.23 0.54
CA VAL A 153 -9.28 -8.30 1.47
C VAL A 153 -9.06 -9.74 1.93
N THR A 154 -7.81 -10.18 1.93
CA THR A 154 -7.37 -11.46 2.49
C THR A 154 -6.65 -11.22 3.82
N ARG A 155 -6.92 -12.07 4.81
CA ARG A 155 -6.35 -11.99 6.16
C ARG A 155 -5.24 -13.02 6.33
N HIS A 156 -4.09 -12.60 6.84
CA HIS A 156 -2.97 -13.46 7.21
C HIS A 156 -2.68 -13.30 8.70
N VAL A 157 -2.88 -14.37 9.46
CA VAL A 157 -2.64 -14.34 10.91
C VAL A 157 -1.16 -14.59 11.19
N ASP A 158 -0.51 -13.63 11.82
CA ASP A 158 0.83 -13.71 12.37
C ASP A 158 0.73 -13.83 13.90
N ASN A 159 1.21 -14.95 14.45
CA ASN A 159 1.24 -15.22 15.88
C ASN A 159 2.66 -15.13 16.47
N THR A 160 3.60 -14.53 15.73
CA THR A 160 4.99 -14.42 16.17
C THR A 160 5.08 -13.52 17.41
N PHE A 161 6.00 -13.84 18.32
CA PHE A 161 6.25 -13.10 19.57
C PHE A 161 5.05 -13.02 20.54
N GLY A 162 4.12 -13.97 20.47
CA GLY A 162 3.02 -14.08 21.43
C GLY A 162 1.94 -12.99 21.28
N MET A 163 1.96 -12.25 20.18
CA MET A 163 0.93 -11.27 19.82
C MET A 163 0.21 -11.75 18.56
N LYS A 164 -1.12 -11.87 18.60
CA LYS A 164 -1.94 -12.14 17.41
C LYS A 164 -2.07 -10.84 16.61
N ARG A 165 -1.38 -10.75 15.48
CA ARG A 165 -1.55 -9.67 14.50
C ARG A 165 -2.11 -10.26 13.23
N THR A 166 -3.23 -9.73 12.76
CA THR A 166 -3.81 -10.18 11.49
C THR A 166 -3.44 -9.16 10.42
N GLU A 167 -2.49 -9.49 9.56
CA GLU A 167 -2.17 -8.70 8.37
C GLU A 167 -3.35 -8.77 7.39
N ILE A 168 -3.65 -7.63 6.76
CA ILE A 168 -4.62 -7.55 5.68
C ILE A 168 -3.92 -7.18 4.37
N VAL A 169 -4.20 -7.96 3.34
CA VAL A 169 -3.65 -7.76 1.99
C VAL A 169 -4.79 -7.67 0.97
N CYS A 170 -4.54 -7.01 -0.16
CA CYS A 170 -5.47 -6.99 -1.28
C CYS A 170 -5.60 -8.40 -1.87
N SER A 171 -6.82 -8.94 -1.96
CA SER A 171 -7.05 -10.27 -2.53
C SER A 171 -6.66 -10.36 -4.01
N ASN A 172 -6.69 -9.24 -4.75
CA ASN A 172 -6.42 -9.22 -6.19
C ASN A 172 -4.92 -9.20 -6.54
N CYS A 173 -4.10 -8.45 -5.81
CA CYS A 173 -2.66 -8.31 -6.11
C CYS A 173 -1.70 -8.73 -4.98
N GLY A 174 -2.24 -9.13 -3.83
CA GLY A 174 -1.46 -9.48 -2.64
C GLY A 174 -0.73 -8.30 -1.99
N GLY A 175 -1.04 -7.06 -2.39
CA GLY A 175 -0.41 -5.87 -1.83
C GLY A 175 -0.79 -5.66 -0.36
N HIS A 176 0.20 -5.35 0.48
CA HIS A 176 0.02 -5.06 1.91
C HIS A 176 -0.79 -3.78 2.14
N LEU A 177 -1.88 -3.92 2.91
CA LEU A 177 -2.76 -2.82 3.26
C LEU A 177 -2.49 -2.33 4.67
N GLY A 178 -2.33 -3.25 5.63
CA GLY A 178 -2.14 -2.94 7.03
C GLY A 178 -2.51 -4.12 7.92
N HIS A 179 -3.21 -3.84 9.03
CA HIS A 179 -3.61 -4.87 10.00
C HIS A 179 -5.05 -4.69 10.45
N VAL A 180 -5.70 -5.80 10.83
CA VAL A 180 -7.00 -5.79 11.51
C VAL A 180 -6.83 -6.14 12.99
N PHE A 181 -7.52 -5.38 13.83
CA PHE A 181 -7.64 -5.59 15.27
C PHE A 181 -9.11 -5.86 15.60
N GLU A 182 -9.35 -6.74 16.56
CA GLU A 182 -10.69 -7.22 16.94
C GLU A 182 -10.85 -7.02 18.45
N GLY A 183 -12.05 -6.68 18.94
CA GLY A 183 -12.35 -6.65 20.38
C GLY A 183 -11.90 -5.39 21.12
N GLU A 184 -11.79 -4.25 20.43
CA GLU A 184 -11.39 -2.97 21.03
C GLU A 184 -12.57 -2.18 21.60
N GLY A 185 -13.81 -2.62 21.36
CA GLY A 185 -15.02 -2.00 21.88
C GLY A 185 -15.46 -0.76 21.11
N TYR A 186 -15.19 -0.70 19.80
CA TYR A 186 -15.68 0.39 18.96
C TYR A 186 -17.19 0.26 18.74
N PRO A 187 -17.94 1.37 18.60
CA PRO A 187 -19.37 1.35 18.32
C PRO A 187 -19.63 1.04 16.84
N THR A 188 -19.06 -0.04 16.33
CA THR A 188 -19.20 -0.53 14.95
C THR A 188 -19.88 -1.90 14.96
N PRO A 189 -20.57 -2.31 13.87
CA PRO A 189 -21.32 -3.57 13.86
C PRO A 189 -20.45 -4.82 14.07
N THR A 190 -19.19 -4.76 13.66
CA THR A 190 -18.25 -5.89 13.66
C THR A 190 -17.30 -5.89 14.86
N ASP A 191 -17.16 -4.75 15.56
CA ASP A 191 -16.09 -4.51 16.54
C ASP A 191 -14.68 -4.84 16.01
N GLU A 192 -14.51 -4.69 14.69
CA GLU A 192 -13.23 -4.81 13.99
C GLU A 192 -12.71 -3.42 13.61
N ARG A 193 -11.39 -3.27 13.64
CA ARG A 193 -10.68 -2.09 13.16
C ARG A 193 -9.63 -2.50 12.15
N HIS A 194 -9.94 -2.31 10.87
CA HIS A 194 -8.99 -2.39 9.78
C HIS A 194 -8.16 -1.10 9.75
N CYS A 195 -6.94 -1.16 10.28
CA CYS A 195 -5.96 -0.07 10.28
C CYS A 195 -5.14 -0.15 8.99
N VAL A 196 -5.42 0.74 8.05
CA VAL A 196 -4.88 0.68 6.68
C VAL A 196 -3.91 1.82 6.43
N ASN A 197 -2.86 1.59 5.64
CA ASN A 197 -2.00 2.66 5.16
C ASN A 197 -2.74 3.48 4.09
N SER A 198 -2.79 4.79 4.25
CA SER A 198 -3.36 5.71 3.26
C SER A 198 -2.68 5.58 1.90
N VAL A 199 -1.36 5.41 1.87
CA VAL A 199 -0.60 5.24 0.62
C VAL A 199 -1.00 3.98 -0.16
N SER A 200 -1.51 2.95 0.52
CA SER A 200 -2.01 1.72 -0.14
C SER A 200 -3.38 1.90 -0.79
N LEU A 201 -4.02 3.05 -0.59
CA LEU A 201 -5.37 3.33 -1.07
C LEU A 201 -5.37 4.43 -2.13
N ARG A 202 -6.45 4.45 -2.92
CA ARG A 202 -6.79 5.56 -3.80
C ARG A 202 -8.29 5.78 -3.78
N PHE A 203 -8.72 7.01 -3.53
CA PHE A 203 -10.13 7.32 -3.42
C PHE A 203 -10.78 7.66 -4.77
N THR A 204 -12.00 7.17 -5.00
CA THR A 204 -12.83 7.49 -6.15
C THR A 204 -14.24 7.87 -5.70
N GLU A 205 -14.71 9.07 -6.07
CA GLU A 205 -16.05 9.58 -5.70
C GLU A 205 -17.18 8.79 -6.38
N ASN A 206 -16.94 8.27 -7.59
CA ASN A 206 -17.92 7.52 -8.37
C ASN A 206 -17.76 6.01 -8.16
N ALA A 207 -18.68 5.38 -7.41
CA ALA A 207 -18.74 3.93 -7.25
C ALA A 207 -18.88 3.16 -8.60
N SER A 208 -19.35 3.84 -9.66
CA SER A 208 -19.48 3.31 -11.02
C SER A 208 -18.17 3.27 -11.82
N ALA A 209 -17.12 3.99 -11.40
CA ALA A 209 -15.84 4.03 -12.11
C ALA A 209 -14.93 2.81 -11.80
N ALA A 210 -15.28 2.00 -10.79
CA ALA A 210 -14.54 0.78 -10.44
C ALA A 210 -14.65 -0.36 -11.48
N LYS A 211 -15.33 -0.15 -12.62
CA LYS A 211 -15.57 -1.17 -13.65
C LYS A 211 -14.71 -1.07 -14.92
N ASN A 212 -13.84 -0.07 -15.09
CA ASN A 212 -13.05 -0.01 -16.33
C ASN A 212 -11.67 0.68 -16.19
N PRO A 213 -10.55 -0.07 -16.20
CA PRO A 213 -9.20 0.49 -16.26
C PRO A 213 -8.84 1.20 -17.58
N GLN A 214 -9.71 1.19 -18.61
CA GLN A 214 -9.38 1.72 -19.96
C GLN A 214 -9.92 3.13 -20.26
N ALA A 215 -10.15 3.98 -19.26
CA ALA A 215 -10.56 5.38 -19.49
C ALA A 215 -9.45 6.36 -19.10
N LYS A 216 -8.28 6.24 -19.73
CA LYS A 216 -7.30 7.33 -19.81
C LYS A 216 -6.51 7.20 -21.11
N ALA A 217 -7.06 7.77 -22.17
CA ALA A 217 -6.40 8.02 -23.45
C ALA A 217 -6.37 9.54 -23.67
#